data_AF-A0A3M1X759-F1
#
_entry.id   AF-A0A3M1X759-F1
#
_cell.length_a   1.000
_cell.length_b   1.000
_cell.length_c   1.000
_cell.angle_alpha   90.00
_cell.angle_beta   90.00
_cell.angle_gamma   90.00
#
_symmetry.space_group_name_H-M   'P 1'
#
loop_
_entity.id
_entity.type
_entity.pdbx_description
1 polymer ?
#
loop_
_entity_poly.entity_id
_entity_poly.type
_entity_poly.pdbx_seq_one_letter_code
_entity_poly.pdbx_strand_id
1 'polypeptide(L)'
;MAKTACGLLERLLKQLVRECSRALWAGLLLSALPLGNPSLQAQLPERVDLKARFHPEKQPYAFSIPLLKPLPGVQALRAEECGSCHRRIYQDWLQSTHARAYRDLQFQAELRKPDSPAWLCLNCHIPVQNQRRTVVLGLEGGNVL
;
A
#
# COMPACT_ATOMS: atom_id res chain seq x y z
N MET A 1 37.27 26.30 44.76
CA MET A 1 36.00 25.66 45.14
C MET A 1 35.43 24.81 44.00
N ALA A 2 36.07 23.68 43.63
CA ALA A 2 35.63 22.85 42.49
C ALA A 2 35.79 21.33 42.68
N LYS A 3 36.21 20.85 43.87
CA LYS A 3 36.47 19.41 44.11
C LYS A 3 35.27 18.63 44.67
N THR A 4 34.21 19.30 45.13
CA THR A 4 33.07 18.65 45.81
C THR A 4 31.95 18.22 44.85
N ALA A 5 31.78 18.86 43.69
CA ALA A 5 30.74 18.50 42.73
C ALA A 5 31.05 17.20 41.95
N CYS A 6 32.32 16.97 41.61
CA CYS A 6 32.74 15.78 40.87
C CYS A 6 32.55 14.47 41.68
N GLY A 7 32.86 14.51 42.98
CA GLY A 7 32.70 13.33 43.86
C GLY A 7 31.24 12.98 44.19
N LEU A 8 30.29 13.90 43.98
CA LEU A 8 28.86 13.64 44.15
C LEU A 8 28.29 12.96 42.91
N LEU A 9 28.69 13.41 41.72
CA LEU A 9 28.27 12.84 40.44
C LEU A 9 28.73 11.38 40.30
N GLU A 10 29.96 11.08 40.72
CA GLU A 10 30.52 9.73 40.65
C GLU A 10 29.83 8.75 41.62
N ARG A 11 29.38 9.24 42.78
CA ARG A 11 28.61 8.43 43.74
C ARG A 11 27.21 8.15 43.21
N LEU A 12 26.54 9.15 42.64
CA LEU A 12 25.22 9.01 42.04
C LEU A 12 25.23 8.05 40.85
N LEU A 13 26.26 8.11 40.00
CA LEU A 13 26.41 7.19 38.87
C LEU A 13 26.60 5.74 39.34
N LYS A 14 27.45 5.52 40.36
CA LYS A 14 27.67 4.19 40.94
C LYS A 14 26.44 3.67 41.71
N GLN A 15 25.54 4.55 42.15
CA GLN A 15 24.30 4.19 42.82
C GLN A 15 23.22 3.81 41.80
N LEU A 16 23.07 4.58 40.72
CA LEU A 16 22.22 4.27 39.57
C LEU A 16 22.60 2.94 38.89
N VAL A 17 23.89 2.68 38.67
CA VAL A 17 24.34 1.40 38.10
C VAL A 17 24.03 0.23 39.04
N ARG A 18 24.16 0.41 40.36
CA ARG A 18 23.82 -0.63 41.35
C ARG A 18 22.32 -0.88 41.46
N GLU A 19 21.50 0.15 41.33
CA GLU A 19 20.04 0.04 41.31
C GLU A 19 19.53 -0.62 40.02
N CYS A 20 20.10 -0.27 38.87
CA CYS A 20 19.81 -0.92 37.58
C CYS A 20 20.23 -2.40 37.58
N SER A 21 21.36 -2.73 38.21
CA SER A 21 21.83 -4.12 38.36
C SER A 21 20.94 -4.95 39.30
N ARG A 22 20.36 -4.34 40.34
CA ARG A 22 19.42 -5.03 41.24
C ARG A 22 18.04 -5.23 40.61
N ALA A 23 17.60 -4.29 39.78
CA ALA A 23 16.36 -4.43 39.01
C ALA A 23 16.41 -5.59 38.00
N LEU A 24 17.60 -5.91 37.47
CA LEU A 24 17.80 -7.04 36.54
C LEU A 24 17.76 -8.42 37.23
N TRP A 25 17.99 -8.51 38.55
CA TRP A 25 17.94 -9.78 39.29
C TRP A 25 16.67 -9.96 40.13
N ALA A 26 15.96 -8.88 40.49
CA ALA A 26 14.70 -8.95 41.23
C ALA A 26 13.48 -9.29 40.34
N GLY A 27 13.64 -9.31 39.01
CA GLY A 27 12.58 -9.63 38.05
C GLY A 27 12.41 -11.12 37.73
N LEU A 28 13.09 -12.04 38.42
CA LEU A 28 13.05 -13.48 38.10
C LEU A 28 11.89 -14.26 38.75
N LEU A 29 11.01 -13.62 39.52
CA LEU A 29 9.93 -14.30 40.25
C LEU A 29 8.60 -13.55 40.22
N LEU A 30 8.23 -12.97 39.07
CA LEU A 30 6.83 -12.68 38.79
C LEU A 30 6.34 -13.61 37.69
N SER A 31 5.68 -14.67 38.15
CA SER A 31 4.48 -15.26 37.56
C SER A 31 4.49 -15.47 36.05
N ALA A 32 4.55 -16.74 35.68
CA ALA A 32 4.02 -17.28 34.43
C ALA A 32 2.68 -16.63 34.07
N LEU A 33 2.74 -15.51 33.34
CA LEU A 33 1.67 -15.10 32.47
C LEU A 33 1.63 -16.18 31.39
N PRO A 34 0.45 -16.76 31.08
CA PRO A 34 0.37 -17.69 29.97
C PRO A 34 0.92 -16.92 28.77
N LEU A 35 1.97 -17.48 28.15
CA LEU A 35 2.40 -17.08 26.82
C LEU A 35 1.13 -16.87 26.01
N GLY A 36 0.97 -15.65 25.49
CA GLY A 36 -0.25 -15.20 24.85
C GLY A 36 -0.84 -16.31 23.99
N ASN A 37 -2.14 -16.55 24.18
CA ASN A 37 -2.88 -17.60 23.50
C ASN A 37 -2.45 -17.67 22.02
N PRO A 38 -1.78 -18.75 21.56
CA PRO A 38 -1.32 -18.83 20.17
C PRO A 38 -2.48 -18.85 19.16
N SER A 39 -3.73 -18.91 19.63
CA SER A 39 -4.94 -18.83 18.82
C SER A 39 -5.27 -17.45 18.24
N LEU A 40 -4.46 -16.41 18.50
CA LEU A 40 -4.55 -15.15 17.75
C LEU A 40 -3.63 -15.11 16.51
N GLN A 41 -3.11 -16.25 16.06
CA GLN A 41 -2.88 -16.45 14.64
C GLN A 41 -4.22 -16.82 14.03
N ALA A 42 -5.11 -15.83 13.86
CA ALA A 42 -6.21 -16.01 12.93
C ALA A 42 -5.56 -16.35 11.59
N GLN A 43 -5.64 -17.63 11.16
CA GLN A 43 -5.24 -18.01 9.82
C GLN A 43 -6.00 -17.08 8.88
N LEU A 44 -5.29 -16.12 8.29
CA LEU A 44 -5.88 -15.26 7.28
C LEU A 44 -6.45 -16.19 6.20
N PRO A 45 -7.68 -15.94 5.72
CA PRO A 45 -8.25 -16.77 4.66
C PRO A 45 -7.23 -16.85 3.54
N GLU A 46 -6.97 -18.08 3.08
CA GLU A 46 -5.98 -18.34 2.03
C GLU A 46 -6.20 -17.42 0.83
N ARG A 47 -7.48 -17.15 0.49
CA ARG A 47 -7.89 -16.15 -0.49
C ARG A 47 -8.99 -15.24 0.05
N VAL A 48 -8.84 -13.93 -0.15
CA VAL A 48 -9.82 -12.90 0.20
C VAL A 48 -10.21 -12.15 -1.07
N ASP A 49 -11.49 -12.17 -1.44
CA ASP A 49 -12.00 -11.36 -2.55
C ASP A 49 -11.77 -9.86 -2.29
N LEU A 50 -11.44 -9.10 -3.33
CA LEU A 50 -11.15 -7.68 -3.19
C LEU A 50 -12.31 -6.89 -2.58
N LYS A 51 -13.56 -7.27 -2.87
CA LYS A 51 -14.77 -6.67 -2.28
C LYS A 51 -14.99 -7.07 -0.82
N ALA A 52 -14.43 -8.19 -0.37
CA ALA A 52 -14.43 -8.54 1.04
C ALA A 52 -13.44 -7.68 1.84
N ARG A 53 -12.37 -7.19 1.20
CA ARG A 53 -11.35 -6.33 1.82
C ARG A 53 -11.64 -4.84 1.70
N PHE A 54 -12.20 -4.40 0.59
CA PHE A 54 -12.46 -3.00 0.26
C PHE A 54 -13.92 -2.78 -0.10
N HIS A 55 -14.52 -1.69 0.37
CA HIS A 55 -15.92 -1.38 0.08
C HIS A 55 -16.02 -0.60 -1.24
N PRO A 56 -16.70 -1.10 -2.30
CA PRO A 56 -16.68 -0.46 -3.63
C PRO A 56 -17.08 1.01 -3.64
N GLU A 57 -18.06 1.39 -2.82
CA GLU A 57 -18.56 2.78 -2.77
C GLU A 57 -17.68 3.71 -1.94
N LYS A 58 -17.02 3.19 -0.89
CA LYS A 58 -16.21 4.01 0.03
C LYS A 58 -14.74 4.04 -0.37
N GLN A 59 -14.29 3.03 -1.12
CA GLN A 59 -12.90 2.83 -1.53
C GLN A 59 -12.84 2.45 -3.03
N PRO A 60 -13.42 3.29 -3.92
CA PRO A 60 -13.47 2.98 -5.35
C PRO A 60 -12.09 2.89 -5.99
N TYR A 61 -11.07 3.53 -5.40
CA TYR A 61 -9.68 3.46 -5.85
C TYR A 61 -9.12 2.02 -5.91
N ALA A 62 -9.67 1.09 -5.12
CA ALA A 62 -9.25 -0.30 -5.12
C ALA A 62 -9.75 -1.06 -6.36
N PHE A 63 -10.70 -0.49 -7.10
CA PHE A 63 -11.37 -1.18 -8.21
C PHE A 63 -11.10 -0.47 -9.54
N SER A 64 -10.80 -1.26 -10.56
CA SER A 64 -10.81 -0.81 -11.96
C SER A 64 -12.23 -0.67 -12.49
N ILE A 65 -12.42 0.17 -13.51
CA ILE A 65 -13.67 0.25 -14.27
C ILE A 65 -13.92 -1.10 -14.98
N PRO A 66 -15.06 -1.76 -14.73
CA PRO A 66 -15.33 -3.08 -15.26
C PRO A 66 -15.46 -3.08 -16.79
N LEU A 67 -15.30 -4.26 -17.40
CA LEU A 67 -15.34 -4.50 -18.83
C LEU A 67 -16.35 -3.62 -19.57
N LEU A 68 -15.83 -2.68 -20.36
CA LEU A 68 -16.65 -1.79 -21.14
C LEU A 68 -17.00 -2.46 -22.47
N LYS A 69 -18.30 -2.51 -22.78
CA LYS A 69 -18.82 -3.10 -24.03
C LYS A 69 -18.59 -2.16 -25.22
N PRO A 70 -18.32 -2.68 -26.43
CA PRO A 70 -18.23 -1.86 -27.63
C PRO A 70 -19.48 -0.98 -27.81
N LEU A 71 -19.29 0.24 -28.29
CA LEU A 71 -20.37 1.18 -28.60
C LEU A 71 -20.71 1.10 -30.10
N PRO A 72 -21.99 1.27 -30.49
CA PRO A 72 -22.35 1.39 -31.89
C PRO A 72 -21.56 2.49 -32.60
N GLY A 73 -21.07 2.21 -33.80
CA GLY A 73 -20.32 3.17 -34.62
C GLY A 73 -18.80 3.22 -34.38
N VAL A 74 -18.27 2.42 -33.44
CA VAL A 74 -16.82 2.25 -33.23
C VAL A 74 -16.45 0.77 -33.18
N GLN A 75 -15.25 0.42 -33.64
CA GLN A 75 -14.80 -0.98 -33.65
C GLN A 75 -14.31 -1.43 -32.27
N ALA A 76 -13.77 -0.49 -31.49
CA ALA A 76 -13.26 -0.73 -30.15
C ALA A 76 -13.40 0.54 -29.30
N LEU A 77 -13.34 0.38 -27.97
CA LEU A 77 -13.29 1.51 -27.04
C LEU A 77 -11.87 2.06 -26.93
N ARG A 78 -11.37 2.57 -28.05
CA ARG A 78 -10.10 3.28 -28.15
C ARG A 78 -10.37 4.76 -28.36
N ALA A 79 -9.56 5.63 -27.75
CA ALA A 79 -9.77 7.08 -27.87
C ALA A 79 -9.71 7.55 -29.33
N GLU A 80 -8.88 6.90 -30.15
CA GLU A 80 -8.72 7.15 -31.58
C GLU A 80 -10.02 6.90 -32.37
N GLU A 81 -10.79 5.87 -31.99
CA GLU A 81 -12.08 5.56 -32.62
C GLU A 81 -13.09 6.67 -32.35
N CYS A 82 -13.12 7.20 -31.13
CA CYS A 82 -13.95 8.36 -30.77
C CYS A 82 -13.53 9.62 -31.55
N GLY A 83 -12.23 9.76 -31.84
CA GLY A 83 -11.66 10.87 -32.59
C GLY A 83 -12.08 10.93 -34.06
N SER A 84 -12.62 9.85 -34.62
CA SER A 84 -13.17 9.83 -35.99
C SER A 84 -14.32 10.84 -36.17
N CYS A 85 -15.20 10.94 -35.17
CA CYS A 85 -16.35 11.85 -35.12
C CYS A 85 -16.08 13.07 -34.20
N HIS A 86 -15.40 12.88 -33.07
CA HIS A 86 -15.12 13.93 -32.08
C HIS A 86 -13.70 14.48 -32.15
N ARG A 87 -13.29 14.90 -33.36
CA ARG A 87 -11.90 15.28 -33.69
C ARG A 87 -11.29 16.30 -32.73
N ARG A 88 -12.01 17.40 -32.46
CA ARG A 88 -11.51 18.48 -31.58
C ARG A 88 -11.29 17.98 -30.15
N ILE A 89 -12.25 17.26 -29.59
CA ILE A 89 -12.15 16.69 -28.23
C ILE A 89 -10.98 15.72 -28.15
N TYR A 90 -10.81 14.86 -29.16
CA TYR A 90 -9.69 13.93 -29.22
C TYR A 90 -8.34 14.66 -29.30
N GLN A 91 -8.23 15.70 -30.13
CA GLN A 91 -7.01 16.51 -30.24
C GLN A 91 -6.67 17.22 -28.93
N ASP A 92 -7.66 17.81 -28.26
CA ASP A 92 -7.48 18.47 -26.96
C ASP A 92 -7.07 17.44 -25.88
N TRP A 93 -7.75 16.28 -25.84
CA TRP A 93 -7.43 15.19 -24.92
C TRP A 93 -6.01 14.67 -25.12
N LEU A 94 -5.55 14.52 -26.36
CA LEU A 94 -4.22 13.98 -26.68
C LEU A 94 -3.08 14.83 -26.08
N GLN A 95 -3.30 16.13 -25.88
CA GLN A 95 -2.33 17.04 -25.25
C GLN A 95 -2.33 16.96 -23.72
N SER A 96 -3.36 16.37 -23.12
CA SER A 96 -3.50 16.28 -21.67
C SER A 96 -2.48 15.34 -21.02
N THR A 97 -2.33 15.46 -19.71
CA THR A 97 -1.60 14.48 -18.89
C THR A 97 -2.32 13.14 -18.84
N HIS A 98 -3.66 13.12 -18.91
CA HIS A 98 -4.45 11.89 -18.90
C HIS A 98 -4.16 10.98 -20.10
N ALA A 99 -4.03 11.54 -21.31
CA ALA A 99 -3.66 10.75 -22.50
C ALA A 99 -2.28 10.08 -22.37
N ARG A 100 -1.43 10.59 -21.48
CA ARG A 100 -0.09 10.09 -21.20
C ARG A 100 0.03 9.38 -19.85
N ALA A 101 -1.05 9.27 -19.07
CA ALA A 101 -1.01 8.87 -17.67
C ALA A 101 -0.23 7.56 -17.45
N TYR A 102 -0.43 6.56 -18.30
CA TYR A 102 0.29 5.30 -18.22
C TYR A 102 1.71 5.35 -18.77
N ARG A 103 1.94 6.09 -19.86
CA ARG A 103 3.22 6.07 -20.60
C ARG A 103 4.21 7.12 -20.12
N ASP A 104 3.80 7.99 -19.20
CA ASP A 104 4.64 8.99 -18.59
C ASP A 104 5.92 8.38 -17.99
N LEU A 105 7.07 9.00 -18.25
CA LEU A 105 8.38 8.45 -17.89
C LEU A 105 8.57 8.40 -16.37
N GLN A 106 8.09 9.41 -15.65
CA GLN A 106 8.16 9.46 -14.20
C GLN A 106 7.26 8.36 -13.60
N PHE A 107 6.02 8.24 -14.09
CA PHE A 107 5.11 7.18 -13.65
C PHE A 107 5.71 5.79 -13.89
N GLN A 108 6.29 5.55 -15.06
CA GLN A 108 6.94 4.29 -15.38
C GLN A 108 8.15 3.99 -14.49
N ALA A 109 8.89 5.01 -14.05
CA ALA A 109 9.97 4.84 -13.08
C ALA A 109 9.44 4.43 -11.69
N GLU A 110 8.36 5.06 -11.22
CA GLU A 110 7.70 4.71 -9.96
C GLU A 110 7.08 3.31 -9.99
N LEU A 111 6.52 2.91 -11.13
CA LEU A 111 5.91 1.58 -11.31
C LEU A 111 6.95 0.44 -11.27
N ARG A 112 8.21 0.73 -11.59
CA ARG A 112 9.31 -0.25 -11.60
C ARG A 112 10.02 -0.44 -10.25
N LYS A 113 9.68 0.36 -9.23
CA LYS A 113 10.28 0.18 -7.90
C LYS A 113 9.85 -1.17 -7.30
N PRO A 114 10.72 -1.88 -6.56
CA PRO A 114 10.40 -3.22 -6.03
C PRO A 114 9.10 -3.29 -5.22
N ASP A 115 8.84 -2.28 -4.39
CA ASP A 115 7.67 -2.22 -3.51
C ASP A 115 6.52 -1.40 -4.10
N SER A 116 6.54 -1.15 -5.41
CA SER A 116 5.49 -0.37 -6.07
C SER A 116 4.15 -1.10 -5.99
N PRO A 117 3.08 -0.48 -5.46
CA PRO A 117 1.75 -1.07 -5.44
C PRO A 117 1.11 -0.95 -6.84
N ALA A 118 1.74 -1.56 -7.85
CA ALA A 118 1.41 -1.37 -9.26
C ALA A 118 -0.07 -1.60 -9.55
N TRP A 119 -0.67 -2.63 -8.95
CA TRP A 119 -2.08 -2.95 -9.13
C TRP A 119 -3.02 -1.77 -8.81
N LEU A 120 -2.71 -1.01 -7.76
CA LEU A 120 -3.47 0.13 -7.28
C LEU A 120 -3.26 1.33 -8.20
N CYS A 121 -2.01 1.63 -8.56
CA CYS A 121 -1.67 2.74 -9.46
C CYS A 121 -2.40 2.63 -10.81
N LEU A 122 -2.50 1.40 -11.34
CA LEU A 122 -3.12 1.13 -12.62
C LEU A 122 -4.66 1.31 -12.61
N ASN A 123 -5.31 1.30 -11.44
CA ASN A 123 -6.75 1.59 -11.36
C ASN A 123 -7.10 3.03 -11.76
N CYS A 124 -6.14 3.95 -11.71
CA CYS A 124 -6.32 5.34 -12.17
C CYS A 124 -5.60 5.63 -13.49
N HIS A 125 -4.44 5.01 -13.74
CA HIS A 125 -3.60 5.32 -14.92
C HIS A 125 -3.97 4.52 -16.18
N ILE A 126 -4.66 3.37 -16.03
CA ILE A 126 -5.31 2.60 -17.10
C ILE A 126 -6.60 1.95 -16.55
N PRO A 127 -7.62 2.75 -16.22
CA PRO A 127 -8.71 2.33 -15.35
C PRO A 127 -9.58 1.20 -15.92
N VAL A 128 -9.61 1.01 -17.24
CA VAL A 128 -10.53 0.09 -17.91
C VAL A 128 -9.97 -1.33 -17.96
N GLN A 129 -10.71 -2.30 -17.40
CA GLN A 129 -10.26 -3.70 -17.30
C GLN A 129 -9.87 -4.34 -18.64
N ASN A 130 -10.69 -4.18 -19.68
CA ASN A 130 -10.42 -4.76 -21.01
C ASN A 130 -9.35 -3.99 -21.81
N GLN A 131 -8.64 -3.05 -21.17
CA GLN A 131 -7.44 -2.40 -21.69
C GLN A 131 -6.19 -2.74 -20.85
N ARG A 132 -6.32 -3.62 -19.85
CA ARG A 132 -5.22 -4.07 -18.97
C ARG A 132 -4.78 -5.49 -19.35
N ARG A 133 -3.49 -5.77 -19.13
CA ARG A 133 -2.94 -7.13 -19.24
C ARG A 133 -3.40 -8.03 -18.08
N THR A 134 -3.50 -7.47 -16.88
CA THR A 134 -3.90 -8.16 -15.65
C THR A 134 -4.82 -7.27 -14.81
N VAL A 135 -5.70 -7.90 -14.05
CA VAL A 135 -6.63 -7.27 -13.11
C VAL A 135 -6.52 -8.01 -11.78
N VAL A 136 -6.54 -7.27 -10.67
CA VAL A 136 -6.49 -7.87 -9.33
C VAL A 136 -7.89 -8.21 -8.88
N LEU A 137 -8.09 -9.44 -8.43
CA LEU A 137 -9.40 -9.96 -8.01
C LEU A 137 -9.48 -10.18 -6.50
N GLY A 138 -8.33 -10.23 -5.81
CA GLY A 138 -8.29 -10.46 -4.39
C GLY A 138 -6.88 -10.47 -3.82
N LEU A 139 -6.77 -11.00 -2.61
CA LEU A 139 -5.52 -11.20 -1.90
C LEU A 139 -5.33 -12.69 -1.55
N GLU A 140 -4.10 -13.19 -1.63
CA GLU A 140 -3.68 -14.51 -1.15
C GLU A 140 -2.51 -14.38 -0.20
N GLY A 141 -2.68 -14.82 1.05
CA GLY A 141 -1.67 -14.62 2.09
C GLY A 141 -1.27 -13.15 2.29
N GLY A 142 -2.15 -12.20 1.91
CA GLY A 142 -1.88 -10.76 1.93
C GLY A 142 -1.28 -10.17 0.64
N ASN A 143 -0.89 -10.98 -0.33
CA ASN A 143 -0.38 -10.55 -1.63
C ASN A 143 -1.50 -10.43 -2.66
N VAL A 144 -1.40 -9.54 -3.63
CA VAL A 144 -2.42 -9.41 -4.68
C VAL A 144 -2.46 -10.62 -5.62
N LEU A 145 -3.68 -11.07 -5.93
CA LEU A 145 -4.02 -12.12 -6.89
C LEU A 145 -4.52 -11.53 -8.21
#